data_AF-A0A661NV91-F1
#
_entry.id   AF-A0A661NV91-F1
#
_cell.length_a   1.000
_cell.length_b   1.000
_cell.length_c   1.000
_cell.angle_alpha   90.00
_cell.angle_beta   90.00
_cell.angle_gamma   90.00
#
_symmetry.space_group_name_H-M   'P 1'
#
loop_
_entity.id
_entity.type
_entity.pdbx_description
1 polymer ?
#
loop_
_entity_poly.entity_id
_entity_poly.type
_entity_poly.pdbx_seq_one_letter_code
_entity_poly.pdbx_strand_id
1 'polypeptide(L)'
;MLRKLKRQDRVLFKRDAEGRWTIHFVAFFRKPLPVEQMGIVVLDPKQEAVAVAEVAGQKGQTSLATQITVDSTEAPGKKHLLRVYYAKKGKPIVLAEKKIVLK
;
A
#
# COMPACT_ATOMS: atom_id res chain seq x y z
N MET A 1 13.85 6.22 -15.10
CA MET A 1 13.57 5.51 -13.82
C MET A 1 12.08 5.46 -13.50
N LEU A 2 11.36 6.61 -13.43
CA LEU A 2 9.93 6.69 -13.09
C LEU A 2 8.99 5.83 -13.98
N ARG A 3 9.27 5.74 -15.28
CA ARG A 3 8.47 4.95 -16.24
C ARG A 3 8.56 3.42 -16.00
N LYS A 4 9.70 2.92 -15.50
CA LYS A 4 9.86 1.49 -15.15
C LYS A 4 9.08 1.15 -13.88
N LEU A 5 9.15 2.02 -12.87
CA LEU A 5 8.39 1.88 -11.60
C LEU A 5 6.88 1.89 -11.85
N LYS A 6 6.37 2.83 -12.67
CA LYS A 6 4.95 2.86 -13.09
C LYS A 6 4.50 1.61 -13.86
N ARG A 7 5.43 0.94 -14.55
CA ARG A 7 5.14 -0.29 -15.32
C ARG A 7 5.06 -1.51 -14.40
N GLN A 8 5.93 -1.62 -13.39
CA GLN A 8 5.82 -2.65 -12.34
C GLN A 8 4.51 -2.55 -11.57
N ASP A 9 4.06 -1.32 -11.33
CA ASP A 9 2.80 -0.97 -10.67
C ASP A 9 1.54 -1.51 -11.37
N ARG A 10 1.64 -1.91 -12.64
CA ARG A 10 0.56 -2.52 -13.45
C ARG A 10 0.58 -4.04 -13.49
N VAL A 11 1.68 -4.69 -13.11
CA VAL A 11 1.97 -6.09 -13.52
C VAL A 11 1.79 -7.11 -12.39
N LEU A 12 1.67 -6.73 -11.12
CA LEU A 12 1.82 -7.69 -10.04
C LEU A 12 0.66 -7.65 -9.04
N PHE A 13 -0.42 -8.33 -9.41
CA PHE A 13 -1.36 -8.93 -8.47
C PHE A 13 -1.34 -10.42 -8.78
N LYS A 14 -0.38 -11.14 -8.18
CA LYS A 14 -0.33 -12.61 -8.29
C LYS A 14 -0.97 -13.18 -7.04
N ARG A 15 -1.94 -14.06 -7.25
CA ARG A 15 -2.48 -14.92 -6.20
C ARG A 15 -1.46 -16.03 -5.94
N ASP A 16 -1.01 -16.18 -4.71
CA ASP A 16 -0.17 -17.32 -4.32
C ASP A 16 -1.01 -18.60 -4.16
N ALA A 17 -0.36 -19.74 -3.94
CA ALA A 17 -1.02 -21.03 -3.79
C ALA A 17 -1.94 -21.09 -2.55
N GLU A 18 -1.74 -20.19 -1.59
CA GLU A 18 -2.53 -20.06 -0.36
C GLU A 18 -3.70 -19.08 -0.52
N GLY A 19 -3.85 -18.49 -1.70
CA GLY A 19 -4.93 -17.59 -2.03
C GLY A 19 -4.70 -16.13 -1.63
N ARG A 20 -3.50 -15.77 -1.19
CA ARG A 20 -3.12 -14.39 -0.83
C ARG A 20 -2.66 -13.61 -2.06
N TRP A 21 -2.79 -12.29 -1.97
CA TRP A 21 -2.40 -11.35 -3.00
C TRP A 21 -1.10 -10.64 -2.64
N THR A 22 -0.09 -10.76 -3.48
CA THR A 22 1.11 -9.90 -3.36
C THR A 22 0.88 -8.62 -4.13
N ILE A 23 0.84 -7.49 -3.43
CA ILE A 23 0.69 -6.15 -4.01
C ILE A 23 2.05 -5.47 -3.99
N HIS A 24 2.60 -5.22 -5.18
CA HIS A 24 3.76 -4.35 -5.34
C HIS A 24 3.26 -2.94 -5.61
N PHE A 25 3.78 -1.96 -4.88
CA PHE A 25 3.46 -0.57 -5.16
C PHE A 25 4.62 0.37 -4.87
N VAL A 26 4.59 1.50 -5.57
CA VAL A 26 5.50 2.62 -5.36
C VAL A 26 4.70 3.84 -4.97
N ALA A 27 4.99 4.42 -3.81
CA ALA A 27 4.39 5.65 -3.32
C ALA A 27 5.41 6.78 -3.31
N PHE A 28 4.96 7.98 -3.69
CA PHE A 28 5.73 9.21 -3.56
C PHE A 28 5.03 10.10 -2.53
N PHE A 29 5.77 10.57 -1.54
CA PHE A 29 5.23 11.35 -0.43
C PHE A 29 5.32 12.85 -0.74
N ARG A 30 4.25 13.58 -0.41
CA ARG A 30 4.25 15.05 -0.55
C ARG A 30 5.22 15.74 0.42
N LYS A 31 5.52 15.09 1.55
CA LYS A 31 6.44 15.57 2.58
C LYS A 31 7.39 14.44 2.97
N PRO A 32 8.63 14.74 3.37
CA PRO A 32 9.56 13.74 3.88
C PRO A 32 8.96 12.99 5.08
N LEU A 33 9.21 11.68 5.16
CA LEU A 33 8.75 10.87 6.27
C LEU A 33 9.41 11.34 7.59
N PRO A 34 8.65 11.69 8.64
CA PRO A 34 9.22 12.17 9.90
C PRO A 34 9.58 11.05 10.88
N VAL A 35 9.29 9.79 10.54
CA VAL A 35 9.39 8.62 11.42
C VAL A 35 10.14 7.49 10.71
N GLU A 36 10.43 6.41 11.43
CA GLU A 36 11.15 5.23 10.90
C GLU A 36 10.21 4.05 10.58
N GLN A 37 8.91 4.22 10.80
CA GLN A 37 7.91 3.20 10.56
C GLN A 37 6.66 3.81 9.92
N MET A 38 6.04 3.05 9.04
CA MET A 38 4.79 3.42 8.37
C MET A 38 3.83 2.23 8.41
N GLY A 39 2.55 2.55 8.42
CA GLY A 39 1.49 1.60 8.17
C GLY A 39 1.05 1.68 6.71
N ILE A 40 0.67 0.54 6.16
CA ILE A 40 -0.06 0.43 4.91
C ILE A 40 -1.37 -0.25 5.25
N VAL A 41 -2.47 0.35 4.80
CA VAL A 41 -3.80 -0.25 4.90
C VAL A 41 -4.41 -0.35 3.52
N VAL A 42 -5.01 -1.50 3.23
CA VAL A 42 -5.86 -1.71 2.06
C VAL A 42 -7.30 -1.66 2.52
N LEU A 43 -8.07 -0.76 1.93
CA LEU A 43 -9.47 -0.53 2.24
C LEU A 43 -10.36 -1.02 1.10
N ASP A 44 -11.48 -1.63 1.43
CA ASP A 44 -12.51 -2.02 0.47
C ASP A 44 -13.40 -0.82 0.05
N PRO A 45 -14.42 -1.01 -0.82
CA PRO A 45 -15.36 0.05 -1.18
C PRO A 45 -16.17 0.64 -0.01
N LYS A 46 -16.34 -0.09 1.11
CA LYS A 46 -17.01 0.38 2.33
C LYS A 46 -16.05 1.12 3.29
N GLN A 47 -14.79 1.27 2.92
CA GLN A 47 -13.70 1.78 3.76
C GLN A 47 -13.36 0.89 4.96
N GLU A 48 -13.65 -0.40 4.87
CA GLU A 48 -13.25 -1.40 5.86
C GLU A 48 -11.83 -1.88 5.56
N ALA A 49 -11.02 -2.05 6.61
CA ALA A 49 -9.65 -2.53 6.47
C ALA A 49 -9.65 -4.02 6.16
N VAL A 50 -9.15 -4.36 4.97
CA VAL A 50 -9.05 -5.75 4.51
C VAL A 50 -7.61 -6.26 4.53
N ALA A 51 -6.64 -5.36 4.70
CA ALA A 51 -5.26 -5.71 4.96
C ALA A 51 -4.56 -4.58 5.72
N VAL A 52 -3.67 -4.92 6.64
CA VAL A 52 -2.77 -3.97 7.30
C VAL A 52 -1.37 -4.56 7.30
N ALA A 53 -0.38 -3.73 6.99
CA ALA A 53 1.03 -4.11 7.08
C ALA A 53 1.83 -2.96 7.68
N GLU A 54 2.80 -3.29 8.51
CA GLU A 54 3.81 -2.34 9.00
C GLU A 54 5.07 -2.49 8.16
N VAL A 55 5.62 -1.36 7.73
CA VAL A 55 6.81 -1.32 6.88
C VAL A 55 7.81 -0.33 7.46
N ALA A 56 9.06 -0.76 7.54
CA ALA A 56 10.17 0.10 7.91
C ALA A 56 10.31 1.25 6.91
N GLY A 57 10.62 2.43 7.42
CA GLY A 57 10.93 3.61 6.64
C GLY A 57 12.19 4.28 7.15
N GLN A 58 12.73 5.18 6.34
CA GLN A 58 13.83 6.03 6.73
C GLN A 58 13.32 7.46 6.92
N LYS A 59 13.69 8.10 8.04
CA LYS A 59 13.44 9.53 8.26
C LYS A 59 14.00 10.33 7.09
N GLY A 60 13.21 11.26 6.57
CA GLY A 60 13.57 12.07 5.40
C GLY A 60 13.25 11.43 4.05
N GLN A 61 12.88 10.15 3.98
CA GLN A 61 12.55 9.53 2.70
C GLN A 61 11.30 10.15 2.07
N THR A 62 11.32 10.31 0.74
CA THR A 62 10.25 10.93 -0.05
C THR A 62 9.51 9.92 -0.95
N SER A 63 9.92 8.66 -0.92
CA SER A 63 9.28 7.59 -1.65
C SER A 63 9.40 6.26 -0.92
N LEU A 64 8.53 5.32 -1.28
CA LEU A 64 8.52 3.95 -0.79
C LEU A 64 8.29 3.04 -1.99
N ALA A 65 9.10 2.01 -2.13
CA ALA A 65 8.85 0.87 -3.00
C ALA A 65 8.84 -0.38 -2.13
N THR A 66 7.70 -1.06 -2.05
CA THR A 66 7.57 -2.25 -1.19
C THR A 66 6.55 -3.22 -1.78
N GLN A 67 6.55 -4.43 -1.21
CA GLN A 67 5.55 -5.46 -1.46
C GLN A 67 4.83 -5.75 -0.15
N ILE A 68 3.51 -5.89 -0.21
CA ILE A 68 2.70 -6.38 0.90
C ILE A 68 1.89 -7.59 0.46
N THR A 69 1.71 -8.54 1.36
CA THR A 69 0.82 -9.68 1.17
C THR A 69 -0.52 -9.37 1.82
N VAL A 70 -1.60 -9.64 1.10
CA VAL A 70 -2.97 -9.36 1.54
C VAL A 70 -3.77 -10.66 1.45
N ASP A 71 -4.41 -11.04 2.55
CA ASP A 71 -5.29 -12.20 2.54
C ASP A 71 -6.48 -11.98 1.61
N SER A 72 -7.02 -13.07 1.04
CA SER A 72 -8.13 -13.02 0.09
C SER A 72 -9.35 -12.28 0.68
N THR A 73 -9.47 -11.02 0.33
CA THR A 73 -10.66 -10.21 0.65
C THR A 73 -11.83 -10.68 -0.22
N GLU A 74 -13.06 -10.67 0.32
CA GLU A 74 -14.29 -11.26 -0.23
C GLU A 74 -14.74 -10.81 -1.64
N ALA A 75 -13.95 -10.03 -2.39
CA ALA A 75 -14.36 -9.57 -3.71
C ALA A 75 -13.19 -9.29 -4.68
N PRO A 76 -12.66 -10.31 -5.36
CA PRO A 76 -11.87 -10.10 -6.57
C PRO A 76 -12.65 -9.24 -7.59
N GLY A 77 -11.93 -8.40 -8.33
CA GLY A 77 -12.46 -7.48 -9.33
C GLY A 77 -13.00 -6.14 -8.79
N LYS A 78 -13.07 -5.95 -7.47
CA LYS A 78 -13.50 -4.66 -6.89
C LYS A 78 -12.35 -3.66 -6.78
N LYS A 79 -12.71 -2.37 -6.70
CA LYS A 79 -11.77 -1.28 -6.46
C LYS A 79 -11.46 -1.22 -4.97
N HIS A 80 -10.18 -1.17 -4.63
CA HIS A 80 -9.68 -0.98 -3.28
C HIS A 80 -8.85 0.30 -3.20
N LEU A 81 -8.67 0.82 -2.00
CA LEU A 81 -7.82 1.97 -1.71
C LEU A 81 -6.63 1.52 -0.86
N LEU A 82 -5.44 1.60 -1.42
CA LEU A 82 -4.20 1.46 -0.66
C LEU A 82 -3.81 2.82 -0.10
N ARG A 83 -3.61 2.89 1.22
CA ARG A 83 -3.22 4.10 1.94
C ARG A 83 -1.96 3.83 2.74
N VAL A 84 -0.94 4.65 2.52
CA VAL A 84 0.28 4.68 3.34
C VAL A 84 0.12 5.79 4.37
N TYR A 85 0.38 5.48 5.64
CA TYR A 85 0.24 6.43 6.73
C TYR A 85 1.35 6.26 7.76
N TYR A 86 1.50 7.26 8.63
CA TYR A 86 2.22 7.10 9.89
C TYR A 86 1.36 7.60 11.05
N ALA A 87 1.59 7.08 12.25
CA ALA A 87 0.89 7.54 13.44
C ALA A 87 1.53 8.82 13.98
N LYS A 88 0.73 9.84 14.24
CA LYS A 88 1.14 11.06 14.96
C LYS A 88 0.12 11.36 16.04
N LYS A 89 0.54 11.33 17.31
CA LYS A 89 -0.35 11.57 18.46
C LYS A 89 -1.61 10.67 18.44
N GLY A 90 -1.42 9.39 18.10
CA GLY A 90 -2.51 8.41 17.99
C GLY A 90 -3.42 8.57 16.77
N LYS A 91 -3.14 9.51 15.85
CA LYS A 91 -3.92 9.72 14.63
C LYS A 91 -3.14 9.28 13.39
N PRO A 92 -3.77 8.59 12.42
CA PRO A 92 -3.13 8.25 11.17
C PRO A 92 -2.98 9.50 10.28
N ILE A 93 -1.76 9.79 9.85
CA ILE A 93 -1.46 10.86 8.90
C ILE A 93 -1.11 10.23 7.56
N VAL A 94 -1.92 10.53 6.55
CA VAL A 94 -1.78 9.95 5.21
C VAL A 94 -0.59 10.55 4.47
N LEU A 95 0.27 9.68 3.95
CA LEU A 95 1.46 10.02 3.16
C LEU A 95 1.18 9.90 1.66
N ALA A 96 0.47 8.83 1.27
CA ALA A 96 0.10 8.54 -0.11
C ALA A 96 -1.16 7.67 -0.16
N GLU A 97 -1.90 7.80 -1.26
CA GLU A 97 -3.06 6.96 -1.56
C GLU A 97 -3.01 6.51 -3.00
N LYS A 98 -3.48 5.28 -3.25
CA LYS A 98 -3.55 4.71 -4.59
C LYS A 98 -4.77 3.81 -4.71
N LYS A 99 -5.57 4.03 -5.75
CA LYS A 99 -6.65 3.11 -6.13
C LYS A 99 -6.03 1.89 -6.81
N ILE A 100 -6.37 0.70 -6.32
CA ILE A 100 -5.94 -0.58 -6.88
C ILE A 100 -7.18 -1.43 -7.19
N VAL A 101 -7.01 -2.47 -8.00
CA VAL A 101 -8.04 -3.47 -8.25
C VAL A 101 -7.36 -4.81 -8.04
N LEU A 102 -7.78 -5.55 -7.01
CA LEU A 102 -7.34 -6.91 -6.80
C LEU A 102 -8.11 -7.79 -7.79
N LYS A 103 -7.44 -8.34 -8.80
CA LYS A 103 -8.07 -9.08 -9.90
C LYS A 103 -7.84 -10.57 -9.76
#